data_AF-A0A3D0Q817-F1
#
_entry.id   AF-A0A3D0Q817-F1
#
_cell.length_a   1.000
_cell.length_b   1.000
_cell.length_c   1.000
_cell.angle_alpha   90.00
_cell.angle_beta   90.00
_cell.angle_gamma   90.00
#
_symmetry.space_group_name_H-M   'P 1'
#
loop_
_entity.id
_entity.type
_entity.pdbx_description
1 polymer ?
#
loop_
_entity_poly.entity_id
_entity_poly.type
_entity_poly.pdbx_seq_one_letter_code
_entity_poly.pdbx_strand_id
1 'polypeptide(L)'
;MGTARLATPALPGFKILHAPAPQQIPDSSVSFLQMLGGPAIIFIPGRTRRKRAITTLLHGNEPSGFQALHRLLKEGFKPYADTTFIVVSVDA
;
A
#
# COMPACT_ATOMS: atom_id res chain seq x y z
N MET A 1 22.97 -11.15 19.76
CA MET A 1 22.68 -10.47 18.47
C MET A 1 21.21 -10.11 18.46
N GLY A 2 20.87 -8.87 18.82
CA GLY A 2 19.48 -8.42 18.95
C GLY A 2 18.89 -8.12 17.58
N THR A 3 17.76 -8.75 17.26
CA THR A 3 16.93 -8.36 16.12
C THR A 3 16.29 -7.02 16.47
N ALA A 4 16.78 -5.94 15.89
CA ALA A 4 16.08 -4.67 15.95
C ALA A 4 14.73 -4.85 15.25
N ARG A 5 13.66 -5.08 16.02
CA ARG A 5 12.30 -4.84 15.55
C ARG A 5 12.22 -3.34 15.32
N LEU A 6 12.40 -2.91 14.07
CA LEU A 6 11.93 -1.60 13.65
C LEU A 6 10.42 -1.62 13.95
N ALA A 7 10.01 -0.98 15.04
CA ALA A 7 8.61 -0.74 15.29
C ALA A 7 8.08 -0.02 14.05
N THR A 8 7.08 -0.60 13.39
CA THR A 8 6.35 0.12 12.35
C THR A 8 5.88 1.42 12.98
N PRO A 9 6.34 2.59 12.50
CA PRO A 9 5.89 3.85 13.06
C PRO A 9 4.37 3.89 12.89
N ALA A 10 3.63 3.95 14.01
CA ALA A 10 2.20 4.12 13.97
C ALA A 10 1.91 5.55 13.49
N LEU A 11 1.16 5.68 12.41
CA LEU A 11 0.62 6.96 11.94
C LEU A 11 -0.88 6.94 12.25
N PRO A 12 -1.33 7.70 13.26
CA PRO A 12 -2.75 7.73 13.63
C PRO A 12 -3.62 8.04 12.41
N GLY A 13 -4.70 7.27 12.23
CA GLY A 13 -5.62 7.42 11.10
C GLY A 13 -5.17 6.75 9.79
N PHE A 14 -3.98 6.12 9.73
CA PHE A 14 -3.54 5.37 8.57
C PHE A 14 -3.36 3.89 8.88
N LYS A 15 -3.93 3.03 8.03
CA LYS A 15 -3.62 1.61 7.99
C LYS A 15 -2.28 1.39 7.29
N ILE A 16 -1.36 0.67 7.93
CA ILE A 16 -0.03 0.43 7.36
C ILE A 16 0.10 -1.03 6.94
N LEU A 17 0.42 -1.26 5.67
CA LEU A 17 0.73 -2.57 5.12
C LEU A 17 2.20 -2.61 4.68
N HIS A 18 2.95 -3.59 5.19
CA HIS A 18 4.35 -3.82 4.81
C HIS A 18 4.45 -5.06 3.94
N ALA A 19 4.84 -4.87 2.68
CA ALA A 19 5.07 -5.91 1.68
C ALA A 19 4.02 -7.02 1.70
N PRO A 20 2.71 -6.68 1.58
CA PRO A 20 1.66 -7.69 1.66
C PRO A 20 1.85 -8.72 0.54
N ALA A 21 1.72 -10.00 0.88
CA ALA A 21 1.75 -11.07 -0.09
C ALA A 21 0.51 -11.01 -1.00
N PRO A 22 0.60 -11.42 -2.27
CA PRO A 22 -0.53 -11.39 -3.20
C PRO A 22 -1.80 -12.10 -2.69
N GLN A 23 -1.64 -13.15 -1.88
CA GLN A 23 -2.73 -13.93 -1.29
C GLN A 23 -3.47 -13.17 -0.18
N GLN A 24 -2.87 -12.13 0.39
CA GLN A 24 -3.49 -11.26 1.39
C GLN A 24 -4.33 -10.14 0.76
N ILE A 25 -4.26 -9.99 -0.58
CA ILE A 25 -4.98 -8.97 -1.32
C ILE A 25 -6.29 -9.57 -1.84
N PRO A 26 -7.46 -9.00 -1.51
CA PRO A 26 -8.75 -9.45 -2.03
C PRO A 26 -8.79 -9.47 -3.55
N ASP A 27 -9.64 -10.31 -4.13
CA ASP A 27 -9.69 -10.50 -5.59
C ASP A 27 -10.26 -9.30 -6.35
N SER A 28 -11.10 -8.49 -5.71
CA SER A 28 -11.63 -7.26 -6.28
C SER A 28 -10.99 -6.02 -5.64
N SER A 29 -10.81 -4.97 -6.43
CA SER A 29 -10.31 -3.68 -5.93
C SER A 29 -11.29 -3.06 -4.92
N VAL A 30 -12.61 -3.22 -5.10
CA VAL A 30 -13.62 -2.74 -4.16
C VAL A 30 -13.49 -3.42 -2.80
N SER A 31 -13.35 -4.75 -2.76
CA SER A 31 -13.14 -5.49 -1.50
C SER A 31 -11.80 -5.14 -0.87
N PHE A 32 -10.77 -4.84 -1.67
CA PHE A 32 -9.50 -4.33 -1.17
C PHE A 32 -9.68 -2.96 -0.49
N LEU A 33 -10.45 -2.04 -1.08
CA LEU A 33 -10.75 -0.74 -0.50
C LEU A 33 -11.49 -0.87 0.83
N GLN A 34 -12.52 -1.73 0.89
CA GLN A 34 -13.25 -2.04 2.12
C GLN A 34 -12.36 -2.64 3.19
N MET A 35 -11.43 -3.52 2.81
CA MET A 35 -10.44 -4.08 3.73
C MET A 35 -9.48 -3.01 4.27
N LEU A 36 -9.18 -1.94 3.51
CA LEU A 36 -8.37 -0.84 4.02
C LEU A 36 -9.07 -0.08 5.15
N GLY A 37 -10.38 0.16 5.03
CA GLY A 37 -11.21 0.74 6.10
C GLY A 37 -10.77 2.14 6.53
N GLY A 38 -10.24 2.92 5.58
CA GLY A 38 -9.67 4.25 5.81
C GLY A 38 -8.36 4.47 5.05
N PRO A 39 -7.74 5.65 5.21
CA PRO A 39 -6.48 6.00 4.57
C PRO A 39 -5.40 4.95 4.86
N ALA A 40 -4.55 4.66 3.87
CA ALA A 40 -3.57 3.59 3.99
C ALA A 40 -2.21 3.93 3.39
N ILE A 41 -1.16 3.37 3.99
CA ILE A 41 0.21 3.39 3.50
C ILE A 41 0.64 1.97 3.22
N ILE A 42 1.05 1.69 1.99
CA ILE A 42 1.50 0.37 1.56
C ILE A 42 2.95 0.48 1.12
N PHE A 43 3.85 -0.12 1.88
CA PHE A 43 5.28 -0.13 1.59
C PHE A 43 5.69 -1.42 0.88
N ILE A 44 6.41 -1.30 -0.24
CA ILE A 44 7.00 -2.43 -0.95
C ILE A 44 8.51 -2.20 -1.08
N PRO A 45 9.36 -3.11 -0.53
CA PRO A 45 10.80 -3.00 -0.65
C PRO A 45 11.23 -3.15 -2.11
N GLY A 46 12.16 -2.29 -2.52
CA GLY A 46 12.77 -2.34 -3.84
C GLY A 46 14.11 -3.04 -3.85
N ARG A 47 14.70 -3.14 -5.05
CA ARG A 47 16.04 -3.69 -5.25
C ARG A 47 17.17 -2.73 -4.85
N THR A 48 16.87 -1.44 -4.71
CA THR A 48 17.84 -0.37 -4.43
C THR A 48 17.38 0.50 -3.27
N ARG A 49 18.32 1.29 -2.70
CA ARG A 49 18.02 2.23 -1.61
C ARG A 49 17.29 3.50 -2.06
N ARG A 50 17.00 3.66 -3.36
CA ARG A 50 16.20 4.79 -3.87
C ARG A 50 14.79 4.69 -3.29
N LYS A 51 14.16 5.84 -3.06
CA LYS A 51 12.80 5.94 -2.51
C LYS A 51 11.86 6.53 -3.55
N ARG A 52 10.63 6.02 -3.61
CA ARG A 52 9.54 6.54 -4.43
C ARG A 52 8.26 6.56 -3.59
N ALA A 53 7.52 7.65 -3.65
CA ALA A 53 6.16 7.74 -3.14
C ALA A 53 5.17 7.88 -4.30
N ILE A 54 4.05 7.18 -4.23
CA ILE A 54 2.97 7.22 -5.23
C ILE A 54 1.67 7.42 -4.45
N THR A 55 0.94 8.49 -4.74
CA THR A 55 -0.36 8.78 -4.13
C THR A 55 -1.48 8.41 -5.09
N THR A 56 -2.58 7.86 -4.57
CA THR A 56 -3.80 7.60 -5.36
C THR A 56 -5.05 7.80 -4.51
N LEU A 57 -6.21 7.91 -5.16
CA LEU A 57 -7.48 8.32 -4.54
C LEU A 57 -7.30 9.61 -3.73
N LEU A 58 -6.66 10.64 -4.31
CA LEU A 58 -6.69 11.98 -3.69
C LEU A 58 -8.10 12.55 -3.74
N HIS A 59 -8.78 12.33 -4.85
CA HIS A 59 -10.23 12.49 -4.98
C HIS A 59 -10.87 11.09 -5.02
N GLY A 60 -11.91 10.85 -4.23
CA GLY A 60 -12.56 9.54 -4.11
C GLY A 60 -13.26 9.04 -5.39
N ASN A 61 -13.47 9.93 -6.36
CA ASN A 61 -14.11 9.64 -7.64
C ASN A 61 -13.13 9.30 -8.79
N GLU A 62 -11.82 9.20 -8.52
CA GLU A 62 -10.78 8.88 -9.52
C GLU A 62 -10.09 7.53 -9.22
N PRO A 63 -10.77 6.38 -9.45
CA PRO A 63 -10.34 5.09 -8.92
C PRO A 63 -9.23 4.39 -9.71
N SER A 64 -8.90 4.87 -10.91
CA SER A 64 -8.01 4.16 -11.85
C SER A 64 -6.61 3.90 -11.27
N GLY A 65 -6.03 4.86 -10.54
CA GLY A 65 -4.73 4.67 -9.89
C GLY A 65 -4.77 3.62 -8.78
N PHE A 66 -5.87 3.52 -8.04
CA PHE A 66 -6.06 2.51 -7.01
C PHE A 66 -6.31 1.12 -7.61
N GLN A 67 -7.03 1.03 -8.72
CA GLN A 67 -7.18 -0.22 -9.48
C GLN A 67 -5.84 -0.71 -10.02
N ALA A 68 -4.98 0.19 -10.50
CA ALA A 68 -3.63 -0.15 -10.94
C ALA A 68 -2.77 -0.66 -9.76
N LEU A 69 -2.81 0.00 -8.60
CA LEU A 69 -2.17 -0.45 -7.38
C LEU A 69 -2.64 -1.86 -6.98
N HIS A 70 -3.95 -2.09 -6.92
CA HIS A 70 -4.54 -3.39 -6.59
C HIS A 70 -4.00 -4.50 -7.51
N ARG A 71 -4.00 -4.26 -8.83
CA ARG A 71 -3.45 -5.20 -9.80
C ARG A 71 -1.96 -5.47 -9.59
N LEU A 72 -1.15 -4.44 -9.36
CA LEU A 72 0.29 -4.60 -9.08
C LEU A 72 0.53 -5.49 -7.84
N LEU A 73 -0.25 -5.31 -6.78
CA LEU A 73 -0.13 -6.11 -5.57
C LEU A 73 -0.54 -7.58 -5.81
N LYS A 74 -1.63 -7.82 -6.55
CA LYS A 74 -2.06 -9.18 -6.95
C LYS A 74 -1.03 -9.89 -7.84
N GLU A 75 -0.31 -9.16 -8.68
CA GLU A 75 0.75 -9.69 -9.54
C GLU A 75 2.10 -9.86 -8.81
N GLY A 76 2.17 -9.50 -7.52
CA GLY A 76 3.41 -9.63 -6.73
C GLY A 76 4.51 -8.67 -7.17
N PHE A 77 4.12 -7.43 -7.50
CA PHE A 77 5.02 -6.37 -7.99
C PHE A 77 6.31 -6.24 -7.18
N LYS A 78 7.45 -6.24 -7.89
CA LYS A 78 8.81 -6.10 -7.33
C LYS A 78 9.47 -4.82 -7.86
N PRO A 79 9.36 -3.68 -7.16
CA PRO A 79 9.87 -2.41 -7.66
C PRO A 79 11.40 -2.34 -7.66
N TYR A 80 11.96 -1.46 -8.50
CA TYR A 80 13.40 -1.17 -8.49
C TYR A 80 13.84 -0.34 -7.28
N ALA A 81 13.00 0.60 -6.84
CA ALA A 81 13.21 1.47 -5.69
C ALA A 81 12.19 1.11 -4.61
N ASP A 82 12.53 1.34 -3.34
CA ASP A 82 11.55 1.23 -2.26
C ASP A 82 10.36 2.12 -2.59
N THR A 83 9.19 1.51 -2.71
CA THR A 83 7.99 2.18 -3.22
C THR A 83 6.94 2.22 -2.12
N THR A 84 6.50 3.43 -1.78
CA THR A 84 5.42 3.67 -0.83
C THR A 84 4.20 4.15 -1.59
N PHE A 85 3.11 3.39 -1.52
CA PHE A 85 1.81 3.83 -2.00
C PHE A 85 1.05 4.47 -0.85
N ILE A 86 0.40 5.59 -1.12
CA ILE A 86 -0.41 6.34 -0.16
C ILE A 86 -1.82 6.43 -0.77
N VAL A 87 -2.79 5.83 -0.10
CA VAL A 87 -4.21 5.82 -0.49
C VAL A 87 -4.95 6.71 0.51
N VAL A 88 -5.60 7.77 0.04
CA VAL A 88 -6.06 8.85 0.93
C VAL A 88 -7.58 8.87 1.12
N SER A 89 -8.35 9.17 0.07
CA SER A 89 -9.80 9.34 0.10
C SER A 89 -10.52 7.99 0.14
N VAL A 90 -10.28 7.23 1.21
CA VAL A 90 -10.95 5.98 1.53
C VAL A 90 -11.91 6.26 2.69
N ASP A 91 -13.19 6.00 2.47
CA ASP A 91 -14.18 6.10 3.55
C ASP A 91 -13.90 5.03 4.61
N ALA A 92 -13.92 5.46 5.88
CA ALA A 92 -13.66 4.62 7.05
C ALA A 92 -14.92 3.91 7.54
#